data_AF-A0A914J7D3-F1
#
_entry.id   AF-A0A914J7D3-F1
#
_cell.length_a   1.000
_cell.length_b   1.000
_cell.length_c   1.000
_cell.angle_alpha   90.00
_cell.angle_beta   90.00
_cell.angle_gamma   90.00
#
_symmetry.space_group_name_H-M   'P 1'
#
loop_
_entity.id
_entity.type
_entity.pdbx_description
1 polymer ?
#
loop_
_entity_poly.entity_id
_entity_poly.type
_entity_poly.pdbx_seq_one_letter_code
_entity_poly.pdbx_strand_id
1 'polypeptide(L)'
;MIADNYSEKWQVFTVAEASSVLYKGGVQRQALDPDQIIKWQEGMLNTIFQFEKVYENIAAIEKKRDTIIICDRGGMDPKVFTQKPEEWPQLLEKLGITEQDILDRYEAVIQLFTAPE
;
A
#
# COMPACT_ATOMS: atom_id res chain seq x y z
N MET A 1 1.06 4.76 15.89
CA MET A 1 1.13 3.33 16.24
C MET A 1 -0.19 2.99 16.90
N ILE A 2 -0.99 2.10 16.31
CA ILE A 2 -2.22 1.64 16.95
C ILE A 2 -1.80 0.79 18.16
N ALA A 3 -2.40 1.04 19.32
CA ALA A 3 -1.93 0.59 20.63
C ALA A 3 -1.81 -0.94 20.75
N ASP A 4 -0.86 -1.40 21.57
CA ASP A 4 -0.53 -2.82 21.86
C ASP A 4 -1.65 -3.64 22.54
N ASN A 5 -2.86 -3.07 22.69
CA ASN A 5 -3.95 -3.63 23.50
C ASN A 5 -5.09 -4.18 22.64
N TYR A 6 -4.78 -5.10 21.73
CA TYR A 6 -5.81 -5.97 21.17
C TYR A 6 -6.04 -7.14 22.13
N SER A 7 -7.30 -7.58 22.30
CA SER A 7 -7.59 -8.72 23.17
C SER A 7 -6.87 -9.98 22.70
N GLU A 8 -6.70 -10.98 23.57
CA GLU A 8 -6.01 -12.25 23.23
C GLU A 8 -6.60 -12.99 22.01
N LYS A 9 -7.82 -12.62 21.60
CA LYS A 9 -8.52 -13.16 20.43
C LYS A 9 -7.98 -12.62 19.09
N TRP A 10 -7.45 -11.40 19.06
CA TRP A 10 -7.12 -10.72 17.81
C TRP A 10 -5.61 -10.54 17.63
N GLN A 11 -5.13 -10.83 16.43
CA GLN A 11 -3.84 -10.38 15.93
C GLN A 11 -4.08 -9.20 15.01
N VAL A 12 -3.45 -8.06 15.28
CA VAL A 12 -3.62 -6.89 14.41
C VAL A 12 -2.28 -6.40 13.92
N PHE A 13 -2.19 -6.22 12.61
CA PHE A 13 -1.04 -5.67 11.93
C PHE A 13 -1.39 -4.31 11.35
N THR A 14 -0.40 -3.42 11.32
CA THR A 14 -0.46 -2.18 10.56
C THR A 14 0.67 -2.21 9.54
N VAL A 15 0.31 -2.31 8.27
CA VAL A 15 1.26 -2.20 7.15
C VAL A 15 1.68 -0.74 7.07
N ALA A 16 2.99 -0.49 7.14
CA ALA A 16 3.52 0.87 7.06
C ALA A 16 3.34 1.46 5.65
N GLU A 17 3.09 2.77 5.57
CA GLU A 17 3.07 3.48 4.30
C GLU A 17 4.43 3.35 3.59
N ALA A 18 4.44 2.72 2.41
CA ALA A 18 5.66 2.47 1.63
C ALA A 18 6.39 3.77 1.25
N SER A 19 5.63 4.82 0.89
CA SER A 19 6.19 6.13 0.52
C SER A 19 7.01 6.73 1.66
N SER A 20 6.45 6.74 2.88
CA SER A 20 7.09 7.22 4.10
C SER A 20 8.37 6.44 4.43
N VAL A 21 8.38 5.13 4.22
CA VAL A 21 9.57 4.30 4.42
C VAL A 21 10.67 4.66 3.42
N LEU A 22 10.33 4.77 2.13
CA LEU A 22 11.33 5.02 1.09
C LEU A 22 11.85 6.47 1.10
N TYR A 23 11.01 7.45 1.46
CA TYR A 23 11.45 8.84 1.65
C TYR A 23 12.43 8.98 2.82
N LYS A 24 12.22 8.25 3.92
CA LYS A 24 13.21 8.16 5.01
C LYS A 24 14.54 7.52 4.55
N GLY A 25 14.50 6.71 3.49
CA GLY A 25 15.68 6.16 2.83
C GLY A 25 16.45 7.15 1.95
N GLY A 26 16.00 8.39 1.84
CA GLY A 26 16.71 9.46 1.11
C GLY A 26 16.24 9.67 -0.33
N VAL A 27 15.18 9.00 -0.77
CA VAL A 27 14.60 9.27 -2.09
C VAL A 27 14.00 10.67 -2.11
N GLN A 28 14.36 11.47 -3.11
CA GLN A 28 13.81 12.80 -3.33
C GLN A 28 13.04 12.80 -4.65
N ARG A 29 11.72 12.62 -4.59
CA ARG A 29 10.87 12.53 -5.80
C ARG A 29 11.04 13.73 -6.75
N GLN A 30 11.31 14.92 -6.21
CA GLN A 30 11.51 16.14 -6.99
C GLN A 30 12.83 16.17 -7.79
N ALA A 31 13.80 15.34 -7.40
CA ALA A 31 15.09 15.22 -8.08
C ALA A 31 15.09 14.13 -9.16
N LEU A 32 13.98 13.41 -9.33
CA LEU A 32 13.86 12.34 -10.33
C LEU A 32 13.43 12.91 -11.68
N ASP A 33 14.05 12.41 -12.75
CA ASP A 33 13.60 12.67 -14.12
C ASP A 33 12.31 11.88 -14.45
N PRO A 34 11.63 12.17 -15.58
CA PRO A 34 10.38 11.49 -15.94
C PRO A 34 10.49 9.95 -16.04
N ASP A 35 11.58 9.42 -16.57
CA ASP A 35 11.76 7.96 -16.72
C ASP A 35 11.99 7.30 -15.35
N GLN A 36 12.76 7.96 -14.49
CA GLN A 36 12.96 7.57 -13.09
C GLN A 36 11.66 7.61 -12.31
N ILE A 37 10.79 8.60 -12.54
CA ILE A 37 9.47 8.68 -11.88
C ILE A 37 8.60 7.48 -12.30
N ILE A 38 8.59 7.10 -13.58
CA ILE A 38 7.84 5.93 -14.04
C ILE A 38 8.37 4.66 -13.36
N LYS A 39 9.69 4.48 -13.32
CA LYS A 39 10.30 3.32 -12.67
C LYS A 39 10.07 3.32 -11.16
N TRP A 40 10.04 4.50 -10.56
CA TRP A 40 9.70 4.69 -9.17
C TRP A 40 8.26 4.26 -8.87
N GLN A 41 7.28 4.64 -9.69
CA GLN A 41 5.88 4.22 -9.48
C GLN A 41 5.72 2.69 -9.60
N GLU A 42 6.43 2.07 -10.54
CA GLU A 42 6.48 0.60 -10.68
C GLU A 42 7.09 -0.08 -9.44
N GLY A 43 8.21 0.44 -8.95
CA GLY A 43 8.85 -0.05 -7.73
C GLY A 43 8.00 0.20 -6.49
N MET A 44 7.32 1.34 -6.40
CA MET A 44 6.44 1.72 -5.30
C MET A 44 5.27 0.74 -5.18
N LEU A 45 4.55 0.48 -6.29
CA LEU A 45 3.39 -0.40 -6.28
C LEU A 45 3.78 -1.84 -5.90
N ASN A 46 4.89 -2.35 -6.44
CA ASN A 46 5.44 -3.64 -6.03
C ASN A 46 5.83 -3.66 -4.55
N THR A 47 6.43 -2.57 -4.03
CA THR A 47 6.82 -2.48 -2.62
C THR A 47 5.59 -2.54 -1.71
N ILE A 48 4.51 -1.83 -2.05
CA ILE A 48 3.24 -1.89 -1.32
C ILE A 48 2.73 -3.34 -1.28
N PHE A 49 2.68 -4.03 -2.42
CA PHE A 49 2.24 -5.42 -2.45
C PHE A 49 3.12 -6.33 -1.61
N GLN A 50 4.43 -6.14 -1.63
CA GLN A 50 5.33 -6.95 -0.79
C GLN A 50 5.14 -6.65 0.70
N PHE A 51 4.94 -5.39 1.07
CA PHE A 51 4.66 -5.02 2.46
C PHE A 51 3.39 -5.73 2.96
N GLU A 52 2.31 -5.66 2.20
CA GLU A 52 1.06 -6.37 2.51
C GLU A 52 1.27 -7.88 2.58
N LYS A 53 2.00 -8.43 1.60
CA LYS A 53 2.22 -9.88 1.48
C LYS A 53 2.93 -10.48 2.68
N VAL A 54 3.85 -9.76 3.30
CA VAL A 54 4.55 -10.21 4.51
C VAL A 54 3.55 -10.51 5.63
N TYR A 55 2.58 -9.62 5.85
CA TYR A 55 1.56 -9.80 6.90
C TYR A 55 0.52 -10.84 6.51
N GLU A 56 0.07 -10.87 5.24
CA GLU A 56 -0.83 -11.91 4.72
C GLU A 56 -0.24 -13.32 4.94
N ASN A 57 1.04 -13.50 4.67
CA ASN A 57 1.71 -14.80 4.82
C ASN A 57 1.73 -15.27 6.28
N ILE A 58 1.87 -14.34 7.23
CA ILE A 58 1.80 -14.65 8.67
C ILE A 58 0.36 -14.98 9.06
N ALA A 59 -0.61 -14.17 8.60
CA ALA A 59 -2.03 -14.38 8.86
C ALA A 59 -2.52 -15.75 8.33
N ALA A 60 -2.03 -16.16 7.15
CA ALA A 60 -2.42 -17.42 6.51
C ALA A 60 -2.01 -18.68 7.31
N ILE A 61 -1.04 -18.57 8.22
CA ILE A 61 -0.58 -19.68 9.06
C ILE A 61 -0.98 -19.51 10.54
N GLU A 62 -1.64 -18.42 10.92
CA GLU A 62 -2.19 -18.22 12.26
C GLU A 62 -3.34 -19.19 12.51
N LYS A 63 -3.38 -19.77 13.71
CA LYS A 63 -4.33 -20.84 14.09
C LYS A 63 -5.13 -20.54 15.36
N LYS A 64 -4.72 -19.54 16.12
CA LYS A 64 -5.24 -19.24 17.46
C LYS A 64 -6.08 -17.98 17.50
N ARG A 65 -5.82 -17.04 16.59
CA ARG A 65 -6.39 -15.69 16.62
C ARG A 65 -6.97 -15.32 15.27
N ASP A 66 -8.01 -14.50 15.32
CA ASP A 66 -8.52 -13.81 14.14
C ASP A 66 -7.54 -12.68 13.79
N THR A 67 -7.18 -12.54 12.51
CA THR A 67 -6.18 -11.55 12.07
C THR A 67 -6.84 -10.38 11.35
N ILE A 68 -6.47 -9.15 11.72
CA ILE A 68 -6.83 -7.93 10.99
C ILE A 68 -5.53 -7.29 10.48
N ILE A 69 -5.49 -6.96 9.20
CA ILE A 69 -4.40 -6.24 8.57
C ILE A 69 -4.92 -4.86 8.17
N ILE A 70 -4.31 -3.81 8.70
CA ILE A 70 -4.65 -2.42 8.40
C ILE A 70 -3.55 -1.86 7.50
N CYS A 71 -3.88 -1.53 6.27
CA CYS A 71 -2.93 -0.91 5.35
C CYS A 71 -2.96 0.61 5.50
N ASP A 72 -1.88 1.21 6.00
CA ASP A 72 -1.69 2.67 5.97
C ASP A 72 -1.36 3.10 4.54
N ARG A 73 -2.43 3.35 3.77
CA ARG A 73 -2.46 3.53 2.31
C ARG A 73 -2.19 2.20 1.56
N GLY A 74 -3.06 1.87 0.61
CA GLY A 74 -2.99 0.64 -0.18
C GLY A 74 -2.42 0.86 -1.59
N GLY A 75 -2.47 -0.17 -2.44
CA GLY A 75 -1.97 -0.18 -3.82
C GLY A 75 -2.70 0.78 -4.76
N MET A 76 -3.81 1.38 -4.33
CA MET A 76 -4.47 2.47 -5.07
C MET A 76 -3.84 3.85 -4.79
N ASP A 77 -2.97 3.98 -3.78
CA ASP A 77 -2.32 5.25 -3.42
C ASP A 77 -1.47 5.83 -4.57
N PRO A 78 -0.63 5.04 -5.30
CA PRO A 78 0.16 5.56 -6.41
C PRO A 78 -0.65 6.19 -7.55
N LYS A 79 -1.92 5.76 -7.75
CA LYS A 79 -2.81 6.30 -8.80
C LYS A 79 -3.05 7.79 -8.64
N VAL A 80 -3.08 8.32 -7.41
CA VAL A 80 -3.27 9.76 -7.16
C VAL A 80 -2.06 10.58 -7.64
N PHE A 81 -0.90 9.94 -7.78
CA PHE A 81 0.36 10.57 -8.14
C PHE A 81 0.76 10.38 -9.61
N THR A 82 -0.11 9.77 -10.43
CA THR A 82 0.00 9.79 -11.89
C THR A 82 -0.64 11.09 -12.41
N GLN A 83 0.14 11.91 -13.11
CA GLN A 83 -0.30 13.23 -13.57
C GLN A 83 -1.11 13.14 -14.86
N LYS A 84 -0.76 12.18 -15.73
CA LYS A 84 -1.42 12.01 -17.01
C LYS A 84 -2.37 10.82 -16.98
N PRO A 85 -3.56 10.91 -17.60
CA PRO A 85 -4.54 9.82 -17.61
C PRO A 85 -4.00 8.48 -18.12
N GLU A 86 -3.03 8.50 -19.04
CA GLU A 86 -2.41 7.32 -19.64
C GLU A 86 -1.34 6.63 -18.78
N GLU A 87 -0.78 7.32 -17.78
CA GLU A 87 0.33 6.79 -16.97
C GLU A 87 -0.10 5.60 -16.12
N TRP A 88 -1.30 5.66 -15.52
CA TRP A 88 -1.81 4.59 -14.68
C TRP A 88 -2.13 3.31 -15.47
N PRO A 89 -2.91 3.34 -16.57
CA PRO A 89 -3.10 2.16 -17.42
C PRO A 89 -1.79 1.54 -17.93
N GLN A 90 -0.83 2.36 -18.37
CA GLN A 90 0.47 1.87 -18.83
C GLN A 90 1.29 1.22 -17.72
N LEU A 91 1.21 1.74 -16.49
CA LEU A 91 1.85 1.13 -15.33
C LEU A 91 1.26 -0.24 -15.01
N LEU A 92 -0.06 -0.35 -15.02
CA LEU A 92 -0.77 -1.61 -14.79
C LEU A 92 -0.45 -2.65 -15.87
N GLU A 93 -0.42 -2.24 -17.15
CA GLU A 93 -0.03 -3.09 -18.27
C GLU A 93 1.40 -3.64 -18.09
N LYS A 94 2.36 -2.79 -17.69
CA LYS A 94 3.74 -3.22 -17.42
C LYS A 94 3.84 -4.22 -16.27
N LEU A 95 2.98 -4.11 -15.27
CA LEU A 95 2.93 -5.02 -14.14
C LEU A 95 2.11 -6.28 -14.41
N GLY A 96 1.39 -6.34 -15.55
CA GLY A 96 0.54 -7.47 -15.91
C GLY A 96 -0.66 -7.64 -14.98
N ILE A 97 -1.14 -6.56 -14.37
CA ILE A 97 -2.28 -6.55 -13.45
C ILE A 97 -3.34 -5.55 -13.93
N THR A 98 -4.55 -5.69 -13.40
CA THR A 98 -5.66 -4.77 -13.58
C THR A 98 -5.89 -3.95 -12.32
N GLU A 99 -6.67 -2.88 -12.43
CA GLU A 99 -7.12 -2.14 -11.25
C GLU A 99 -7.96 -3.01 -10.32
N GLN A 100 -8.74 -3.96 -10.87
CA GLN A 100 -9.52 -4.90 -10.09
C GLN A 100 -8.63 -5.81 -9.24
N ASP A 101 -7.49 -6.27 -9.78
CA ASP A 101 -6.53 -7.09 -9.03
C ASP A 101 -5.97 -6.35 -7.80
N ILE A 102 -5.92 -5.01 -7.84
CA ILE A 102 -5.51 -4.17 -6.71
C ILE A 102 -6.65 -4.06 -5.69
N LEU A 103 -7.88 -3.84 -6.16
CA LEU A 103 -9.06 -3.70 -5.30
C LEU A 103 -9.40 -5.01 -4.58
N ASP A 104 -9.24 -6.16 -5.24
CA ASP A 104 -9.48 -7.50 -4.70
C ASP A 104 -8.53 -7.87 -3.55
N ARG A 105 -7.51 -7.05 -3.27
CA ARG A 105 -6.60 -7.19 -2.13
C ARG A 105 -7.21 -6.72 -0.81
N TYR A 106 -8.35 -6.01 -0.85
CA TYR A 106 -8.96 -5.37 0.33
C TYR A 106 -10.39 -5.83 0.54
N GLU A 107 -10.73 -6.30 1.74
CA GLU A 107 -12.12 -6.57 2.11
C GLU A 107 -12.92 -5.29 2.40
N ALA A 108 -12.24 -4.21 2.77
CA ALA A 108 -12.87 -2.92 3.06
C ALA A 108 -11.89 -1.76 2.84
N VAL A 109 -12.44 -0.60 2.46
CA VAL A 109 -11.71 0.68 2.35
C VAL A 109 -12.34 1.70 3.28
N ILE A 110 -11.51 2.32 4.13
CA ILE A 110 -11.94 3.38 5.04
C ILE A 110 -11.41 4.71 4.51
N GLN A 111 -12.32 5.60 4.12
CA GLN A 111 -11.98 6.98 3.79
C GLN A 111 -12.14 7.86 5.02
N LEU A 112 -11.03 8.46 5.46
CA LEU A 112 -11.02 9.40 6.58
C LEU A 112 -11.15 10.83 6.06
N PHE A 113 -12.03 11.60 6.69
CA PHE A 113 -12.17 13.03 6.48
C PHE A 113 -11.66 13.77 7.71
N THR A 114 -11.01 14.91 7.51
CA THR A 114 -10.70 15.81 8.63
C THR A 114 -12.02 16.29 9.23
N ALA A 115 -12.13 16.31 10.55
CA ALA A 115 -13.28 16.89 11.21
C ALA A 115 -13.44 18.36 10.75
N PRO A 116 -14.66 18.82 10.44
CA PRO A 116 -14.90 20.24 10.23
C PRO A 116 -14.54 21.02 11.50
N GLU A 117 -13.99 22.21 11.33
CA GLU A 117 -13.69 23.14 12.44
C GLU A 117 -14.94 23.54 13.22
#